data_AF-A0ABD1EJ94-F1
#
_entry.id   AF-A0ABD1EJ94-F1
#
_cell.length_a   1.000
_cell.length_b   1.000
_cell.length_c   1.000
_cell.angle_alpha   90.00
_cell.angle_beta   90.00
_cell.angle_gamma   90.00
#
_symmetry.space_group_name_H-M   'P 1'
#
loop_
_entity.id
_entity.type
_entity.pdbx_description
1 polymer ?
#
loop_
_entity_poly.entity_id
_entity_poly.type
_entity_poly.pdbx_seq_one_letter_code
_entity_poly.pdbx_strand_id
1 'polypeptide(L)'
;MSSSLVNPEAPNITISKRFTGKQCIPYIAKHSKENGRNLSWGVAGRSEEKLKSVLKEMGDKIDSNLDSIQVIVADVKDPASMLRMAKQAKLIINCVGPYRFFGEPVVDACVEAGTHHIDVTAESDYMEAMQLKHYQSAKEKGVYVISGCGLECIPVDLGTVFLQQKFEGTLHSVNTYTELSKVNGLPKGPLFNYGTWNSFINYLSNWKQIQREKKRFNETFKKPPVFPPKLAFNLLPHYVKIAKGWTVPYLTADRSVARRSQSYLYENENIRPVQVGTYLILPWLIEALVVIFAVLVFAVLSRFKLGKKLLLEYPKLFTFGLSSKKTPLTGDIENCRLILHFYGLGWKEKIANKDEQINKPPNKAVTALVKGSNPGYGATCLFLVLTAITLLTETDKMANKGKGGVLPPGAAFAKTTLVDQLNRNGVTFEILSEEELK
;
A
#
# COMPACT_ATOMS: atom_id res chain seq x y z
N MET A 1 16.78 23.52 -22.91
CA MET A 1 17.93 22.71 -22.44
C MET A 1 18.25 23.15 -21.01
N SER A 2 17.81 22.41 -20.01
CA SER A 2 18.40 22.49 -18.65
C SER A 2 18.58 21.05 -18.18
N SER A 3 19.72 20.45 -18.55
CA SER A 3 20.19 19.25 -17.88
C SER A 3 20.43 19.64 -16.42
N SER A 4 19.49 19.33 -15.54
CA SER A 4 19.73 19.37 -14.11
C SER A 4 20.93 18.47 -13.85
N LEU A 5 22.03 19.08 -13.40
CA LEU A 5 23.22 18.38 -12.93
C LEU A 5 22.79 17.45 -11.78
N VAL A 6 22.43 16.21 -12.12
CA VAL A 6 22.30 15.14 -11.14
C VAL A 6 23.71 14.93 -10.63
N ASN A 7 23.97 15.34 -9.39
CA ASN A 7 25.25 15.08 -8.74
C ASN A 7 25.51 13.56 -8.84
N PRO A 8 26.60 13.11 -9.49
CA PRO A 8 26.87 11.69 -9.69
C PRO A 8 27.09 10.92 -8.38
N GLU A 9 27.38 11.62 -7.27
CA GLU A 9 27.49 11.04 -5.93
C GLU A 9 26.15 10.98 -5.19
N ALA A 10 25.07 11.52 -5.77
CA ALA A 10 23.78 11.57 -5.12
C ALA A 10 23.10 10.19 -5.13
N PRO A 11 22.48 9.77 -4.01
CA PRO A 11 21.86 8.46 -3.89
C PRO A 11 20.73 8.32 -4.91
N ASN A 12 20.62 7.15 -5.54
CA ASN A 12 19.46 6.88 -6.37
C ASN A 12 18.18 6.85 -5.53
N ILE A 13 18.25 6.25 -4.34
CA ILE A 13 17.13 6.11 -3.40
C ILE A 13 17.44 6.79 -2.07
N THR A 14 16.54 7.63 -1.57
CA THR A 14 16.61 8.12 -0.18
C THR A 14 15.41 7.64 0.62
N ILE A 15 15.65 7.08 1.81
CA ILE A 15 14.59 6.58 2.70
C ILE A 15 14.56 7.31 4.04
N SER A 16 13.35 7.68 4.49
CA SER A 16 13.22 8.36 5.79
C SER A 16 13.35 7.39 6.98
N LYS A 17 14.05 7.80 8.05
CA LYS A 17 14.40 6.92 9.21
C LYS A 17 13.25 6.43 10.09
N ARG A 18 12.00 6.86 9.90
CA ARG A 18 10.86 6.44 10.75
C ARG A 18 10.79 4.91 10.88
N PHE A 19 10.02 4.40 11.85
CA PHE A 19 10.06 2.98 12.23
C PHE A 19 10.09 2.03 11.01
N THR A 20 9.16 2.16 10.07
CA THR A 20 9.14 1.37 8.83
C THR A 20 10.39 1.57 7.98
N GLY A 21 10.85 2.81 7.78
CA GLY A 21 12.05 3.08 6.97
C GLY A 21 13.34 2.57 7.60
N LYS A 22 13.45 2.52 8.94
CA LYS A 22 14.53 1.79 9.61
C LYS A 22 14.49 0.30 9.25
N GLN A 23 13.31 -0.33 9.28
CA GLN A 23 13.17 -1.76 8.95
C GLN A 23 13.42 -2.06 7.46
N CYS A 24 13.35 -1.06 6.59
CA CYS A 24 13.67 -1.21 5.17
C CYS A 24 15.18 -1.27 4.89
N ILE A 25 16.05 -0.87 5.83
CA ILE A 25 17.51 -0.80 5.61
C ILE A 25 18.10 -2.16 5.19
N PRO A 26 17.81 -3.28 5.87
CA PRO A 26 18.25 -4.61 5.42
C PRO A 26 17.82 -4.95 3.99
N TYR A 27 16.60 -4.57 3.62
CA TYR A 27 16.03 -4.88 2.31
C TYR A 27 16.69 -4.03 1.21
N ILE A 28 16.86 -2.72 1.43
CA ILE A 28 17.51 -1.86 0.44
C ILE A 28 18.99 -2.23 0.28
N ALA A 29 19.70 -2.53 1.37
CA ALA A 29 21.10 -2.94 1.33
C ALA A 29 21.31 -4.23 0.51
N LYS A 30 20.38 -5.18 0.60
CA LYS A 30 20.37 -6.41 -0.18
C LYS A 30 19.97 -6.15 -1.64
N HIS A 31 18.76 -5.63 -1.86
CA HIS A 31 18.15 -5.58 -3.20
C HIS A 31 18.75 -4.49 -4.10
N SER A 32 19.43 -3.48 -3.56
CA SER A 32 20.13 -2.46 -4.36
C SER A 32 21.32 -3.02 -5.14
N LYS A 33 21.93 -4.12 -4.64
CA LYS A 33 23.09 -4.78 -5.26
C LYS A 33 22.72 -6.02 -6.08
N GLU A 34 21.57 -6.62 -5.81
CA GLU A 34 21.09 -7.81 -6.54
C GLU A 34 20.95 -7.55 -8.05
N ASN A 35 21.14 -8.61 -8.84
CA ASN A 35 21.02 -8.60 -10.31
C ASN A 35 21.92 -7.55 -11.00
N GLY A 36 23.05 -7.20 -10.39
CA GLY A 36 24.02 -6.26 -10.96
C GLY A 36 23.59 -4.79 -10.98
N ARG A 37 22.51 -4.43 -10.26
CA ARG A 37 21.91 -3.08 -10.33
C ARG A 37 22.77 -1.96 -9.75
N ASN A 38 23.57 -2.26 -8.71
CA ASN A 38 24.46 -1.32 -8.02
C ASN A 38 23.83 0.06 -7.72
N LEU A 39 22.60 0.08 -7.20
CA LEU A 39 21.91 1.33 -6.88
C LEU A 39 22.48 1.95 -5.59
N SER A 40 22.86 3.22 -5.66
CA SER A 40 23.25 3.99 -4.48
C SER A 40 22.01 4.37 -3.65
N TRP A 41 22.16 4.43 -2.33
CA TRP A 41 21.08 4.84 -1.45
C TRP A 41 21.57 5.61 -0.23
N GLY A 42 20.64 6.35 0.39
CA GLY A 42 20.89 7.18 1.57
C GLY A 42 19.70 7.19 2.53
N VAL A 43 19.92 7.72 3.73
CA VAL A 43 18.89 7.87 4.77
C VAL A 43 18.65 9.33 5.07
N ALA A 44 17.37 9.69 5.31
CA ALA A 44 16.98 11.04 5.64
C ALA A 44 16.23 11.18 6.96
N GLY A 45 16.44 12.30 7.64
CA GLY A 45 15.74 12.66 8.87
C GLY A 45 16.30 13.90 9.54
N ARG A 46 15.72 14.28 10.69
CA ARG A 46 16.01 15.56 11.35
C ARG A 46 17.31 15.59 12.17
N SER A 47 17.94 14.44 12.40
CA SER A 47 19.06 14.31 13.32
C SER A 47 20.08 13.36 12.71
N GLU A 48 21.20 13.92 12.27
CA GLU A 48 22.32 13.19 11.68
C GLU A 48 22.85 12.10 12.62
N GLU A 49 23.04 12.43 13.90
CA GLU A 49 23.48 11.49 14.93
C GLU A 49 22.56 10.26 15.02
N LYS A 50 21.23 10.48 15.04
CA LYS A 50 20.25 9.38 15.07
C LYS A 50 20.24 8.57 13.77
N LEU A 51 20.55 9.18 12.64
CA LEU A 51 20.67 8.48 11.35
C LEU A 51 21.91 7.58 11.35
N LYS A 52 23.07 8.10 11.76
CA LYS A 52 24.32 7.33 11.89
C LYS A 52 24.17 6.17 12.88
N SER A 53 23.54 6.41 14.04
CA SER A 53 23.27 5.35 15.02
C SER A 53 22.39 4.22 14.45
N VAL A 54 21.40 4.56 13.61
CA VAL A 54 20.53 3.57 12.97
C VAL A 54 21.27 2.78 11.89
N LEU A 55 22.11 3.45 11.10
CA LEU A 55 22.95 2.77 10.11
C LEU A 55 23.90 1.77 10.79
N LYS A 56 24.54 2.18 11.90
CA LYS A 56 25.37 1.27 12.70
C LYS A 56 24.57 0.08 13.22
N GLU A 57 23.44 0.34 13.90
CA GLU A 57 22.59 -0.71 14.46
C GLU A 57 22.10 -1.70 13.40
N MET A 58 21.67 -1.21 12.23
CA MET A 58 21.19 -2.08 11.15
C MET A 58 22.35 -2.77 10.42
N GLY A 59 23.52 -2.13 10.34
CA GLY A 59 24.75 -2.72 9.80
C GLY A 59 25.21 -3.90 10.64
N ASP A 60 25.26 -3.73 11.96
CA ASP A 60 25.55 -4.80 12.92
C ASP A 60 24.55 -5.97 12.78
N LYS A 61 23.26 -5.65 12.57
CA LYS A 61 22.19 -6.67 12.42
C LYS A 61 22.34 -7.52 11.14
N ILE A 62 22.89 -6.97 10.07
CA ILE A 62 23.03 -7.65 8.77
C ILE A 62 24.48 -8.01 8.44
N ASP A 63 25.39 -7.87 9.40
CA ASP A 63 26.83 -8.08 9.25
C ASP A 63 27.40 -7.32 8.02
N SER A 64 27.11 -6.02 7.96
CA SER A 64 27.54 -5.17 6.85
C SER A 64 27.93 -3.76 7.31
N ASN A 65 29.01 -3.22 6.75
CA ASN A 65 29.42 -1.85 7.01
C ASN A 65 28.55 -0.87 6.20
N LEU A 66 27.78 -0.04 6.91
CA LEU A 66 26.90 0.98 6.34
C LEU A 66 27.41 2.41 6.54
N ASP A 67 28.65 2.62 6.97
CA ASP A 67 29.21 3.95 7.26
C ASP A 67 29.34 4.84 6.03
N SER A 68 29.45 4.22 4.84
CA SER A 68 29.50 4.92 3.54
C SER A 68 28.12 5.37 3.03
N ILE A 69 27.03 4.96 3.69
CA ILE A 69 25.68 5.34 3.27
C ILE A 69 25.43 6.82 3.57
N GLN A 70 24.96 7.54 2.55
CA GLN A 70 24.76 8.97 2.67
C GLN A 70 23.69 9.30 3.71
N VAL A 71 23.96 10.30 4.55
CA VAL A 71 23.05 10.83 5.56
C VAL A 71 22.60 12.22 5.15
N ILE A 72 21.28 12.41 4.96
CA ILE A 72 20.70 13.68 4.55
C ILE A 72 19.85 14.25 5.70
N VAL A 73 20.20 15.44 6.18
CA VAL A 73 19.39 16.14 7.19
C VAL A 73 18.21 16.84 6.53
N ALA A 74 17.00 16.47 6.95
CA ALA A 74 15.76 16.94 6.34
C ALA A 74 14.63 17.01 7.39
N ASP A 75 13.94 18.16 7.46
CA ASP A 75 12.77 18.37 8.33
C ASP A 75 11.55 18.78 7.48
N VAL A 76 10.44 18.04 7.63
CA VAL A 76 9.16 18.35 6.97
C VAL A 76 8.58 19.71 7.36
N LYS A 77 9.12 20.35 8.40
CA LYS A 77 8.79 21.72 8.79
C LYS A 77 9.65 22.80 8.12
N ASP A 78 10.71 22.41 7.41
CA ASP A 78 11.58 23.29 6.63
C ASP A 78 11.47 22.92 5.14
N PRO A 79 10.63 23.63 4.35
CA PRO A 79 10.48 23.39 2.92
C PRO A 79 11.79 23.42 2.13
N ALA A 80 12.73 24.29 2.52
CA ALA A 80 14.03 24.38 1.85
C ALA A 80 14.86 23.11 2.09
N SER A 81 14.79 22.52 3.29
CA SER A 81 15.44 21.22 3.55
C SER A 81 14.82 20.07 2.76
N MET A 82 13.49 20.06 2.59
CA MET A 82 12.79 19.05 1.77
C MET A 82 13.22 19.13 0.31
N LEU A 83 13.25 20.34 -0.25
CA LEU A 83 13.69 20.54 -1.63
C LEU A 83 15.16 20.16 -1.84
N ARG A 84 16.06 20.52 -0.90
CA ARG A 84 17.46 20.09 -0.94
C ARG A 84 17.62 18.58 -0.89
N MET A 85 16.81 17.88 -0.08
CA MET A 85 16.81 16.41 -0.03
C MET A 85 16.32 15.82 -1.34
N ALA A 86 15.18 16.30 -1.87
CA ALA A 86 14.60 15.77 -3.09
C ALA A 86 15.55 15.90 -4.29
N LYS A 87 16.22 17.06 -4.45
CA LYS A 87 17.20 17.30 -5.52
C LYS A 87 18.42 16.36 -5.51
N GLN A 88 18.68 15.68 -4.39
CA GLN A 88 19.79 14.72 -4.26
C GLN A 88 19.37 13.27 -4.57
N ALA A 89 18.12 13.01 -4.90
CA ALA A 89 17.64 11.66 -5.16
C ALA A 89 16.89 11.53 -6.48
N LYS A 90 16.93 10.34 -7.07
CA LYS A 90 16.01 9.97 -8.16
C LYS A 90 14.66 9.52 -7.62
N LEU A 91 14.64 8.95 -6.42
CA LEU A 91 13.43 8.47 -5.76
C LEU A 91 13.50 8.65 -4.23
N ILE A 92 12.40 9.11 -3.63
CA ILE A 92 12.20 9.16 -2.18
C ILE A 92 11.22 8.06 -1.73
N ILE A 93 11.66 7.23 -0.79
CA ILE A 93 10.79 6.33 -0.01
C ILE A 93 10.36 7.06 1.27
N ASN A 94 9.14 7.59 1.25
CA ASN A 94 8.57 8.33 2.36
C ASN A 94 7.90 7.38 3.36
N CYS A 95 8.47 7.31 4.56
CA CYS A 95 7.92 6.58 5.71
C CYS A 95 7.45 7.54 6.82
N VAL A 96 7.24 8.82 6.51
CA VAL A 96 6.88 9.88 7.47
C VAL A 96 5.37 9.99 7.66
N GLY A 97 4.84 9.12 8.52
CA GLY A 97 3.46 9.18 8.99
C GLY A 97 3.27 9.97 10.30
N PRO A 98 2.02 10.37 10.64
CA PRO A 98 0.80 10.25 9.83
C PRO A 98 0.82 11.18 8.59
N TYR A 99 0.41 10.65 7.44
CA TYR A 99 0.66 11.27 6.13
C TYR A 99 -0.20 12.49 5.88
N ARG A 100 -1.43 12.52 6.39
CA ARG A 100 -2.31 13.71 6.37
C ARG A 100 -1.69 14.96 6.98
N PHE A 101 -0.67 14.82 7.84
CA PHE A 101 0.00 15.95 8.49
C PHE A 101 1.39 16.21 7.94
N PHE A 102 2.09 15.17 7.47
CA PHE A 102 3.53 15.26 7.16
C PHE A 102 3.91 14.75 5.76
N GLY A 103 2.96 14.18 5.00
CA GLY A 103 3.22 13.60 3.68
C GLY A 103 3.34 14.65 2.59
N GLU A 104 2.44 15.65 2.59
CA GLU A 104 2.33 16.65 1.53
C GLU A 104 3.62 17.45 1.29
N PRO A 105 4.33 17.96 2.33
CA PRO A 105 5.60 18.67 2.10
C PRO A 105 6.67 17.84 1.38
N VAL A 106 6.63 16.51 1.53
CA VAL A 106 7.56 15.60 0.84
C VAL A 106 7.16 15.45 -0.62
N VAL A 107 5.86 15.30 -0.92
CA VAL A 107 5.35 15.22 -2.30
C VAL A 107 5.59 16.53 -3.05
N ASP A 108 5.32 17.67 -2.41
CA ASP A 108 5.60 19.01 -2.95
C ASP A 108 7.05 19.10 -3.41
N ALA A 109 8.00 18.79 -2.53
CA ALA A 109 9.43 18.86 -2.83
C ALA A 109 9.85 17.86 -3.92
N CYS A 110 9.28 16.65 -3.94
CA CYS A 110 9.59 15.64 -4.96
C CYS A 110 9.13 16.09 -6.35
N VAL A 111 7.88 16.54 -6.46
CA VAL A 111 7.33 17.07 -7.72
C VAL A 111 8.06 18.34 -8.12
N GLU A 112 8.43 19.21 -7.18
CA GLU A 112 9.23 20.39 -7.48
C GLU A 112 10.60 20.03 -8.08
N ALA A 113 11.31 19.09 -7.45
CA ALA A 113 12.66 18.68 -7.82
C ALA A 113 12.76 17.78 -9.06
N GLY A 114 11.66 17.17 -9.52
CA GLY A 114 11.73 16.15 -10.58
C GLY A 114 12.07 14.75 -10.04
N THR A 115 11.77 14.47 -8.77
CA THR A 115 12.15 13.25 -8.05
C THR A 115 10.93 12.35 -7.84
N HIS A 116 11.06 11.06 -8.11
CA HIS A 116 9.99 10.11 -7.85
C HIS A 116 9.68 9.99 -6.36
N HIS A 117 8.43 9.68 -6.03
CA HIS A 117 7.95 9.51 -4.67
C HIS A 117 7.18 8.21 -4.53
N ILE A 118 7.50 7.44 -3.49
CA ILE A 118 6.64 6.36 -3.03
C ILE A 118 6.43 6.46 -1.52
N ASP A 119 5.30 5.95 -1.04
CA ASP A 119 5.02 5.87 0.40
C ASP A 119 4.28 4.59 0.79
N VAL A 120 4.13 4.37 2.10
CA VAL A 120 3.43 3.22 2.68
C VAL A 120 2.07 3.58 3.29
N THR A 121 1.49 4.72 2.89
CA THR A 121 0.26 5.20 3.54
C THR A 121 -0.93 4.28 3.28
N ALA A 122 -1.85 4.21 4.24
CA ALA A 122 -3.20 3.66 4.06
C ALA A 122 -4.27 4.76 4.27
N GLU A 123 -3.87 6.03 4.21
CA GLU A 123 -4.76 7.18 4.43
C GLU A 123 -5.38 7.63 3.10
N SER A 124 -6.54 7.06 2.74
CA SER A 124 -7.19 7.31 1.43
C SER A 124 -7.45 8.79 1.14
N ASP A 125 -7.78 9.60 2.14
CA ASP A 125 -8.01 11.05 1.98
C ASP A 125 -6.74 11.80 1.59
N TYR A 126 -5.60 11.43 2.18
CA TYR A 126 -4.31 11.95 1.78
C TYR A 126 -3.97 11.55 0.35
N MET A 127 -4.17 10.28 -0.03
CA MET A 127 -3.87 9.81 -1.39
C MET A 127 -4.69 10.54 -2.46
N GLU A 128 -5.99 10.76 -2.19
CA GLU A 128 -6.89 11.49 -3.07
C GLU A 128 -6.50 12.96 -3.18
N ALA A 129 -6.14 13.60 -2.05
CA ALA A 129 -5.66 14.99 -2.03
C ALA A 129 -4.36 15.16 -2.83
N MET A 130 -3.39 14.26 -2.68
CA MET A 130 -2.13 14.32 -3.45
C MET A 130 -2.37 14.13 -4.93
N GLN A 131 -3.29 13.24 -5.32
CA GLN A 131 -3.65 13.07 -6.73
C GLN A 131 -4.34 14.32 -7.29
N LEU A 132 -5.29 14.90 -6.57
CA LEU A 132 -5.94 16.16 -6.98
C LEU A 132 -4.94 17.31 -7.16
N LYS A 133 -4.00 17.46 -6.22
CA LYS A 133 -3.05 18.58 -6.22
C LYS A 133 -1.93 18.39 -7.25
N HIS A 134 -1.41 17.18 -7.40
CA HIS A 134 -0.13 16.95 -8.11
C HIS A 134 -0.21 16.17 -9.41
N TYR A 135 -1.35 15.57 -9.78
CA TYR A 135 -1.40 14.66 -10.94
C TYR A 135 -0.83 15.30 -12.21
N GLN A 136 -1.27 16.52 -12.53
CA GLN A 136 -0.86 17.21 -13.75
C GLN A 136 0.62 17.66 -13.69
N SER A 137 1.04 18.32 -12.61
CA SER A 137 2.43 18.77 -12.45
C SER A 137 3.43 17.61 -12.41
N ALA A 138 3.06 16.48 -11.79
CA ALA A 138 3.88 15.28 -11.78
C ALA A 138 4.01 14.69 -13.18
N LYS A 139 2.91 14.68 -13.96
CA LYS A 139 2.91 14.21 -15.35
C LYS A 139 3.75 15.09 -16.28
N GLU A 140 3.66 16.41 -16.14
CA GLU A 140 4.45 17.36 -16.92
C GLU A 140 5.96 17.21 -16.68
N LYS A 141 6.33 16.84 -15.45
CA LYS A 141 7.74 16.64 -15.06
C LYS A 141 8.24 15.21 -15.21
N GLY A 142 7.41 14.27 -15.66
CA GLY A 142 7.79 12.85 -15.72
C GLY A 142 7.99 12.20 -14.36
N VAL A 143 7.47 12.80 -13.28
CA VAL A 143 7.60 12.32 -11.90
C VAL A 143 6.46 11.38 -11.57
N TYR A 144 6.78 10.27 -10.91
CA TYR A 144 5.79 9.33 -10.40
C TYR A 144 5.60 9.56 -8.91
N VAL A 145 4.36 9.69 -8.48
CA VAL A 145 3.96 9.70 -7.07
C VAL A 145 3.06 8.49 -6.84
N ILE A 146 3.54 7.49 -6.11
CA ILE A 146 2.84 6.23 -5.92
C ILE A 146 2.66 5.98 -4.42
N SER A 147 1.43 6.18 -3.94
CA SER A 147 1.09 5.98 -2.53
C SER A 147 0.55 4.56 -2.27
N GLY A 148 0.76 4.07 -1.05
CA GLY A 148 0.26 2.76 -0.63
C GLY A 148 1.10 1.58 -1.12
N CYS A 149 2.42 1.74 -1.24
CA CYS A 149 3.36 0.68 -1.58
C CYS A 149 3.65 -0.28 -0.41
N GLY A 150 2.64 -0.60 0.40
CA GLY A 150 2.71 -1.42 1.61
C GLY A 150 1.74 -2.60 1.62
N LEU A 151 1.71 -3.31 2.75
CA LEU A 151 0.86 -4.47 2.97
C LEU A 151 -0.62 -4.20 2.73
N GLU A 152 -1.11 -3.03 3.10
CA GLU A 152 -2.52 -2.72 3.04
C GLU A 152 -3.02 -2.65 1.60
N CYS A 153 -2.22 -2.14 0.65
CA CYS A 153 -2.72 -1.90 -0.72
C CYS A 153 -2.08 -2.81 -1.77
N ILE A 154 -0.78 -3.12 -1.70
CA ILE A 154 -0.09 -3.88 -2.75
C ILE A 154 -0.73 -5.26 -2.99
N PRO A 155 -0.95 -6.12 -1.98
CA PRO A 155 -1.52 -7.43 -2.19
C PRO A 155 -2.89 -7.39 -2.87
N VAL A 156 -3.81 -6.54 -2.41
CA VAL A 156 -5.17 -6.44 -2.97
C VAL A 156 -5.14 -5.83 -4.37
N ASP A 157 -4.40 -4.74 -4.56
CA ASP A 157 -4.38 -3.98 -5.81
C ASP A 157 -3.66 -4.75 -6.92
N LEU A 158 -2.38 -5.13 -6.70
CA LEU A 158 -1.64 -5.96 -7.66
C LEU A 158 -2.22 -7.36 -7.78
N GLY A 159 -2.79 -7.93 -6.71
CA GLY A 159 -3.45 -9.25 -6.78
C GLY A 159 -4.68 -9.23 -7.67
N THR A 160 -5.44 -8.13 -7.67
CA THR A 160 -6.57 -7.93 -8.59
C THR A 160 -6.09 -7.82 -10.03
N VAL A 161 -5.02 -7.06 -10.28
CA VAL A 161 -4.41 -6.93 -11.63
C VAL A 161 -3.84 -8.26 -12.11
N PHE A 162 -3.11 -8.97 -11.25
CA PHE A 162 -2.57 -10.30 -11.51
C PHE A 162 -3.67 -11.28 -11.88
N LEU A 163 -4.73 -11.36 -11.07
CA LEU A 163 -5.87 -12.23 -11.36
C LEU A 163 -6.53 -11.84 -12.68
N GLN A 164 -6.72 -10.55 -12.95
CA GLN A 164 -7.28 -10.08 -14.22
C GLN A 164 -6.44 -10.49 -15.43
N GLN A 165 -5.10 -10.46 -15.31
CA GLN A 165 -4.17 -10.86 -16.37
C GLN A 165 -4.14 -12.38 -16.58
N LYS A 166 -4.32 -13.16 -15.52
CA LYS A 166 -4.32 -14.63 -15.56
C LYS A 166 -5.69 -15.22 -15.87
N PHE A 167 -6.76 -14.44 -15.77
CA PHE A 167 -8.11 -14.91 -16.03
C PHE A 167 -8.35 -15.10 -17.53
N GLU A 168 -8.41 -16.36 -17.98
CA GLU A 168 -8.80 -16.67 -19.36
C GLU A 168 -10.30 -16.41 -19.55
N GLY A 169 -10.61 -15.30 -20.22
CA GLY A 169 -11.97 -14.82 -20.45
C GLY A 169 -12.12 -13.35 -20.02
N THR A 170 -13.27 -13.01 -19.45
CA THR A 170 -13.55 -11.68 -18.90
C THR A 170 -13.79 -11.77 -17.40
N LEU A 171 -12.83 -11.33 -16.60
CA LEU A 171 -13.01 -11.18 -15.16
C LEU A 171 -14.00 -10.04 -14.86
N HIS A 172 -14.99 -10.31 -14.02
CA HIS A 172 -16.07 -9.36 -13.70
C HIS A 172 -15.92 -8.75 -12.30
N SER A 173 -15.68 -9.60 -11.31
CA SER A 173 -15.63 -9.19 -9.92
C SER A 173 -14.71 -10.08 -9.10
N VAL A 174 -14.15 -9.53 -8.04
CA VAL A 174 -13.26 -10.22 -7.11
C VAL A 174 -13.67 -9.87 -5.68
N ASN A 175 -13.85 -10.90 -4.86
CA ASN A 175 -13.82 -10.75 -3.41
C ASN A 175 -12.45 -11.17 -2.88
N THR A 176 -11.84 -10.34 -2.05
CA THR A 176 -10.62 -10.68 -1.32
C THR A 176 -10.94 -11.01 0.14
N TYR A 177 -10.27 -12.02 0.66
CA TYR A 177 -10.43 -12.51 2.02
C TYR A 177 -9.06 -12.55 2.68
N THR A 178 -8.79 -11.54 3.51
CA THR A 178 -7.51 -11.35 4.18
C THR A 178 -7.52 -12.09 5.52
N GLU A 179 -6.60 -13.01 5.68
CA GLU A 179 -6.31 -13.71 6.92
C GLU A 179 -4.98 -13.18 7.49
N LEU A 180 -5.04 -12.74 8.75
CA LEU A 180 -3.89 -12.33 9.53
C LEU A 180 -3.66 -13.38 10.63
N SER A 181 -3.03 -14.49 10.26
CA SER A 181 -2.83 -15.63 11.17
C SER A 181 -1.42 -15.67 11.74
N LYS A 182 -1.32 -16.07 13.01
CA LYS A 182 -0.04 -16.41 13.66
C LYS A 182 0.19 -17.91 13.53
N VAL A 183 1.45 -18.32 13.33
CA VAL A 183 1.81 -19.74 13.27
C VAL A 183 1.61 -20.44 14.62
N ASN A 184 1.73 -19.73 15.76
CA ASN A 184 1.57 -20.27 17.11
C ASN A 184 1.03 -19.24 18.14
N GLY A 185 -0.19 -19.44 18.65
CA GLY A 185 -0.74 -18.76 19.84
C GLY A 185 -1.21 -17.30 19.67
N LEU A 186 -1.59 -16.65 20.78
CA LEU A 186 -1.94 -15.22 20.81
C LEU A 186 -0.68 -14.31 20.74
N PRO A 187 -0.76 -13.08 20.18
CA PRO A 187 0.34 -12.11 20.24
C PRO A 187 0.74 -11.81 21.69
N LYS A 188 2.04 -11.86 22.03
CA LYS A 188 2.54 -11.47 23.37
C LYS A 188 2.88 -9.97 23.45
N GLY A 189 2.62 -9.23 22.38
CA GLY A 189 2.87 -7.79 22.27
C GLY A 189 2.01 -7.11 21.20
N PRO A 190 2.19 -5.79 21.00
CA PRO A 190 1.41 -5.03 20.03
C PRO A 190 1.75 -5.46 18.60
N LEU A 191 0.71 -5.80 17.83
CA LEU A 191 0.83 -6.16 16.42
C LEU A 191 1.03 -4.92 15.54
N PHE A 192 0.35 -3.83 15.90
CA PHE A 192 0.41 -2.55 15.19
C PHE A 192 1.23 -1.53 15.98
N ASN A 193 2.04 -0.73 15.27
CA ASN A 193 2.71 0.41 15.90
C ASN A 193 1.71 1.55 16.19
N TYR A 194 2.10 2.46 17.08
CA TYR A 194 1.28 3.62 17.45
C TYR A 194 0.89 4.51 16.26
N GLY A 195 1.75 4.64 15.25
CA GLY A 195 1.48 5.43 14.05
C GLY A 195 0.25 4.92 13.30
N THR A 196 0.13 3.59 13.13
CA THR A 196 -1.05 2.94 12.52
C THR A 196 -2.31 3.24 13.32
N TRP A 197 -2.27 3.07 14.65
CA TRP A 197 -3.42 3.37 15.53
C TRP A 197 -3.83 4.84 15.50
N ASN A 198 -2.86 5.75 15.57
CA ASN A 198 -3.11 7.18 15.50
C ASN A 198 -3.76 7.55 14.14
N SER A 199 -3.33 6.94 13.04
CA SER A 199 -3.91 7.16 11.72
C SER A 199 -5.36 6.66 11.66
N PHE A 200 -5.63 5.46 12.20
CA PHE A 200 -6.98 4.89 12.26
C PHE A 200 -7.96 5.75 13.08
N ILE A 201 -7.57 6.18 14.29
CA ILE A 201 -8.43 7.04 15.12
C ILE A 201 -8.66 8.41 14.46
N ASN A 202 -7.64 8.98 13.81
CA ASN A 202 -7.80 10.24 13.09
C ASN A 202 -8.72 10.09 11.87
N TYR A 203 -8.65 8.96 11.15
CA TYR A 203 -9.56 8.65 10.06
C TYR A 203 -11.03 8.62 10.55
N LEU A 204 -11.31 7.92 11.65
CA LEU A 204 -12.66 7.88 12.23
C LEU A 204 -13.15 9.26 12.67
N SER A 205 -12.27 10.07 13.28
CA SER A 205 -12.64 11.41 13.78
C SER A 205 -12.87 12.46 12.67
N ASN A 206 -12.22 12.30 11.51
CA ASN A 206 -12.23 13.29 10.43
C ASN A 206 -13.18 12.92 9.27
N TRP A 207 -14.17 12.06 9.50
CA TRP A 207 -15.07 11.55 8.47
C TRP A 207 -15.68 12.64 7.55
N LYS A 208 -16.11 13.79 8.11
CA LYS A 208 -16.69 14.87 7.30
C LYS A 208 -15.69 15.45 6.29
N GLN A 209 -14.43 15.63 6.70
CA GLN A 209 -13.37 16.11 5.81
C GLN A 209 -13.09 15.07 4.72
N ILE A 210 -12.98 13.79 5.11
CA ILE A 210 -12.77 12.67 4.17
C ILE A 210 -13.90 12.62 3.13
N GLN A 211 -15.16 12.78 3.54
CA GLN A 211 -16.28 12.80 2.59
C GLN A 211 -16.24 14.00 1.63
N ARG A 212 -15.78 15.17 2.10
CA ARG A 212 -15.60 16.35 1.24
C ARG A 212 -14.49 16.14 0.22
N GLU A 213 -13.32 15.65 0.64
CA GLU A 213 -12.22 15.35 -0.28
C GLU A 213 -12.61 14.25 -1.27
N LYS A 214 -13.31 13.21 -0.82
CA LYS A 214 -13.88 12.19 -1.71
C LYS A 214 -14.83 12.79 -2.74
N LYS A 215 -15.69 13.73 -2.36
CA LYS A 215 -16.59 14.40 -3.31
C LYS A 215 -15.79 15.16 -4.38
N ARG A 216 -14.84 16.01 -3.96
CA ARG A 216 -13.96 16.76 -4.87
C ARG A 216 -13.16 15.83 -5.78
N PHE A 217 -12.62 14.75 -5.23
CA PHE A 217 -11.89 13.74 -6.00
C PHE A 217 -12.76 13.15 -7.11
N ASN A 218 -14.00 12.79 -6.80
CA ASN A 218 -14.92 12.20 -7.76
C ASN A 218 -15.48 13.18 -8.80
N GLU A 219 -15.37 14.49 -8.57
CA GLU A 219 -15.69 15.53 -9.56
C GLU A 219 -14.58 15.65 -10.61
N THR A 220 -13.32 15.43 -10.22
CA THR A 220 -12.15 15.51 -11.11
C THR A 220 -11.79 14.17 -11.76
N PHE A 221 -11.76 13.09 -10.97
CA PHE A 221 -11.40 11.74 -11.40
C PHE A 221 -12.65 10.85 -11.35
N LYS A 222 -13.06 10.34 -12.52
CA LYS A 222 -14.26 9.52 -12.62
C LYS A 222 -14.07 8.19 -11.90
N LYS A 223 -15.15 7.71 -11.30
CA LYS A 223 -15.21 6.33 -10.80
C LYS A 223 -15.25 5.37 -11.99
N PRO A 224 -14.69 4.16 -11.86
CA PRO A 224 -14.87 3.16 -12.91
C PRO A 224 -16.35 2.87 -13.10
N PRO A 225 -16.82 2.66 -14.35
CA PRO A 225 -18.20 2.22 -14.59
C PRO A 225 -18.46 0.90 -13.87
N VAL A 226 -19.71 0.74 -13.41
CA VAL A 226 -20.16 -0.46 -12.71
C VAL A 226 -21.08 -1.23 -13.65
N PHE A 227 -20.58 -2.35 -14.16
CA PHE A 227 -21.33 -3.22 -15.05
C PHE A 227 -22.15 -4.24 -14.25
N PRO A 228 -23.40 -4.54 -14.65
CA PRO A 228 -24.16 -5.66 -14.09
C PRO A 228 -23.48 -7.02 -14.32
N PRO A 229 -23.70 -8.01 -13.43
CA PRO A 229 -24.37 -7.87 -12.13
C PRO A 229 -23.53 -7.07 -11.13
N LYS A 230 -24.17 -6.29 -10.25
CA LYS A 230 -23.44 -5.55 -9.21
C LYS A 230 -22.87 -6.53 -8.18
N LEU A 231 -21.60 -6.37 -7.82
CA LEU A 231 -20.99 -7.14 -6.75
C LEU A 231 -21.67 -6.80 -5.41
N ALA A 232 -22.25 -7.80 -4.76
CA ALA A 232 -22.82 -7.65 -3.42
C ALA A 232 -21.70 -7.39 -2.41
N PHE A 233 -21.88 -6.35 -1.59
CA PHE A 233 -20.97 -6.05 -0.48
C PHE A 233 -21.67 -6.34 0.84
N ASN A 234 -21.34 -7.47 1.45
CA ASN A 234 -22.02 -7.98 2.63
C ASN A 234 -21.48 -7.28 3.89
N LEU A 235 -22.31 -6.45 4.52
CA LEU A 235 -21.94 -5.77 5.77
C LEU A 235 -22.03 -6.69 6.99
N LEU A 236 -22.88 -7.72 6.92
CA LEU A 236 -23.07 -8.68 7.99
C LEU A 236 -22.06 -9.81 7.90
N PRO A 237 -21.60 -10.34 9.06
CA PRO A 237 -20.74 -11.51 9.08
C PRO A 237 -21.38 -12.69 8.37
N HIS A 238 -20.61 -13.34 7.49
CA HIS A 238 -21.00 -14.57 6.83
C HIS A 238 -19.80 -15.49 6.71
N TYR A 239 -20.06 -16.80 6.75
CA TYR A 239 -19.01 -17.81 6.64
C TYR A 239 -18.64 -18.02 5.17
N VAL A 240 -17.33 -18.10 4.88
CA VAL A 240 -16.82 -18.36 3.54
C VAL A 240 -15.98 -19.65 3.53
N LYS A 241 -16.33 -20.57 2.63
CA LYS A 241 -15.71 -21.90 2.56
C LYS A 241 -14.24 -21.85 2.14
N ILE A 242 -13.90 -20.97 1.20
CA ILE A 242 -12.56 -20.81 0.63
C ILE A 242 -11.48 -20.51 1.68
N ALA A 243 -11.83 -19.71 2.70
CA ALA A 243 -10.92 -19.32 3.78
C ALA A 243 -11.33 -19.94 5.14
N LYS A 244 -12.31 -20.85 5.14
CA LYS A 244 -12.82 -21.58 6.33
C LYS A 244 -13.09 -20.69 7.56
N GLY A 245 -13.63 -19.49 7.36
CA GLY A 245 -13.84 -18.53 8.45
C GLY A 245 -14.99 -17.56 8.23
N TRP A 246 -15.26 -16.78 9.26
CA TRP A 246 -16.25 -15.71 9.27
C TRP A 246 -15.66 -14.41 8.77
N THR A 247 -16.43 -13.68 7.99
CA THR A 247 -15.99 -12.42 7.38
C THR A 247 -16.48 -11.21 8.16
N VAL A 248 -15.71 -10.13 8.11
CA VAL A 248 -16.21 -8.77 8.31
C VAL A 248 -15.70 -7.88 7.17
N PRO A 249 -16.41 -6.81 6.78
CA PRO A 249 -15.88 -5.83 5.82
C PRO A 249 -14.50 -5.33 6.24
N TYR A 250 -13.52 -5.40 5.34
CA TYR A 250 -12.19 -4.86 5.61
C TYR A 250 -12.15 -3.39 5.19
N LEU A 251 -12.45 -2.50 6.14
CA LEU A 251 -12.64 -1.08 5.90
C LEU A 251 -11.31 -0.29 5.86
N THR A 252 -10.39 -0.70 4.99
CA THR A 252 -9.10 0.01 4.80
C THR A 252 -9.06 0.75 3.45
N ALA A 253 -7.89 1.28 3.07
CA ALA A 253 -7.71 1.97 1.78
C ALA A 253 -7.63 1.00 0.59
N ASP A 254 -7.36 -0.28 0.83
CA ASP A 254 -7.18 -1.34 -0.16
C ASP A 254 -8.22 -1.34 -1.29
N ARG A 255 -9.51 -1.35 -0.94
CA ARG A 255 -10.61 -1.32 -1.90
C ARG A 255 -10.66 -0.02 -2.69
N SER A 256 -10.35 1.11 -2.04
CA SER A 256 -10.33 2.42 -2.71
C SER A 256 -9.19 2.50 -3.72
N VAL A 257 -8.01 2.01 -3.34
CA VAL A 257 -6.81 1.97 -4.18
C VAL A 257 -7.03 1.03 -5.37
N ALA A 258 -7.52 -0.19 -5.15
CA ALA A 258 -7.86 -1.12 -6.22
C ALA A 258 -8.87 -0.52 -7.22
N ARG A 259 -9.92 0.16 -6.72
CA ARG A 259 -10.89 0.86 -7.59
C ARG A 259 -10.26 1.99 -8.40
N ARG A 260 -9.30 2.73 -7.84
CA ARG A 260 -8.56 3.77 -8.58
C ARG A 260 -7.68 3.14 -9.67
N SER A 261 -7.04 2.01 -9.40
CA SER A 261 -6.30 1.26 -10.41
C SER A 261 -7.20 0.81 -11.55
N GLN A 262 -8.36 0.23 -11.23
CA GLN A 262 -9.35 -0.18 -12.23
C GLN A 262 -9.90 1.01 -13.05
N SER A 263 -10.06 2.19 -12.43
CA SER A 263 -10.43 3.41 -13.17
C SER A 263 -9.34 3.80 -14.17
N TYR A 264 -8.08 3.81 -13.74
CA TYR A 264 -6.95 4.12 -14.61
C TYR A 264 -6.86 3.16 -15.79
N LEU A 265 -6.92 1.85 -15.54
CA LEU A 265 -6.84 0.82 -16.57
C LEU A 265 -8.01 0.93 -17.58
N TYR A 266 -9.20 1.29 -17.10
CA TYR A 266 -10.35 1.54 -17.97
C TYR A 266 -10.16 2.76 -18.87
N GLU A 267 -9.72 3.89 -18.32
CA GLU A 267 -9.56 5.13 -19.06
C GLU A 267 -8.36 5.10 -20.02
N ASN A 268 -7.25 4.46 -19.62
CA ASN A 268 -5.96 4.62 -20.30
C ASN A 268 -5.47 3.36 -21.01
N GLU A 269 -5.94 2.17 -20.63
CA GLU A 269 -5.41 0.89 -21.12
C GLU A 269 -6.46 0.04 -21.84
N ASN A 270 -7.66 0.58 -22.03
CA ASN A 270 -8.78 -0.09 -22.67
C ASN A 270 -9.20 -1.42 -21.99
N ILE A 271 -9.02 -1.52 -20.67
CA ILE A 271 -9.32 -2.72 -19.89
C ILE A 271 -10.64 -2.55 -19.13
N ARG A 272 -11.56 -3.51 -19.20
CA ARG A 272 -12.80 -3.47 -18.43
C ARG A 272 -12.51 -3.49 -16.92
N PRO A 273 -13.15 -2.63 -16.10
CA PRO A 273 -12.90 -2.59 -14.67
C PRO A 273 -13.50 -3.81 -13.96
N VAL A 274 -12.74 -4.34 -13.01
CA VAL A 274 -13.16 -5.39 -12.10
C VAL A 274 -13.79 -4.77 -10.85
N GLN A 275 -14.95 -5.29 -10.43
CA GLN A 275 -15.55 -4.88 -9.16
C GLN A 275 -14.83 -5.58 -7.99
N VAL A 276 -14.40 -4.81 -6.99
CA VAL A 276 -13.62 -5.34 -5.86
C VAL A 276 -14.39 -5.23 -4.53
N GLY A 277 -14.51 -6.35 -3.83
CA GLY A 277 -14.97 -6.46 -2.44
C GLY A 277 -13.82 -6.96 -1.56
N THR A 278 -13.69 -6.42 -0.34
CA THR A 278 -12.57 -6.75 0.57
C THR A 278 -13.10 -7.11 1.96
N TYR A 279 -12.61 -8.22 2.49
CA TYR A 279 -13.07 -8.80 3.75
C TYR A 279 -11.89 -9.28 4.61
N LEU A 280 -12.04 -9.19 5.93
CA LEU A 280 -11.15 -9.78 6.92
C LEU A 280 -11.75 -11.12 7.37
N ILE A 281 -10.91 -12.14 7.51
CA ILE A 281 -11.28 -13.47 8.00
C ILE A 281 -10.96 -13.60 9.48
N LEU A 282 -11.95 -14.14 10.20
CA LEU A 282 -11.89 -14.45 11.63
C LEU A 282 -12.34 -15.90 11.83
N PRO A 283 -11.68 -16.70 12.69
CA PRO A 283 -12.03 -18.09 12.90
C PRO A 283 -13.48 -18.30 13.38
N TRP A 284 -14.00 -17.40 14.21
CA TRP A 284 -15.30 -17.56 14.89
C TRP A 284 -16.22 -16.36 14.66
N LEU A 285 -17.54 -16.62 14.60
CA LEU A 285 -18.56 -15.58 14.48
C LEU A 285 -18.48 -14.57 15.63
N ILE A 286 -18.20 -15.03 16.85
CA ILE A 286 -18.10 -14.15 18.02
C ILE A 286 -16.97 -13.13 17.86
N GLU A 287 -15.83 -13.51 17.27
CA GLU A 287 -14.74 -12.58 16.99
C GLU A 287 -15.16 -11.52 15.96
N ALA A 288 -15.91 -11.92 14.93
CA ALA A 288 -16.47 -11.00 13.94
C ALA A 288 -17.40 -9.96 14.59
N LEU A 289 -18.28 -10.41 15.49
CA LEU A 289 -19.18 -9.53 16.24
C LEU A 289 -18.41 -8.59 17.17
N VAL A 290 -17.37 -9.08 17.86
CA VAL A 290 -16.49 -8.27 18.71
C VAL A 290 -15.77 -7.19 17.91
N VAL A 291 -15.23 -7.53 16.73
CA VAL A 291 -14.55 -6.55 15.86
C VAL A 291 -15.52 -5.47 15.40
N ILE A 292 -16.73 -5.83 14.95
CA ILE A 292 -17.76 -4.86 14.56
C ILE A 292 -18.11 -3.95 15.74
N PHE A 293 -18.35 -4.53 16.92
CA PHE A 293 -18.68 -3.78 18.12
C PHE A 293 -17.55 -2.81 18.50
N ALA A 294 -16.30 -3.26 18.50
CA ALA A 294 -15.13 -2.43 18.80
C ALA A 294 -15.00 -1.25 17.83
N VAL A 295 -15.14 -1.49 16.52
CA VAL A 295 -15.09 -0.43 15.50
C VAL A 295 -16.21 0.60 15.71
N LEU A 296 -17.42 0.16 16.06
CA LEU A 296 -18.53 1.07 16.39
C LEU A 296 -18.23 1.92 17.63
N VAL A 297 -17.71 1.31 18.70
CA VAL A 297 -17.30 2.02 19.91
C VAL A 297 -16.24 3.07 19.59
N PHE A 298 -15.21 2.71 18.83
CA PHE A 298 -14.16 3.66 18.43
C PHE A 298 -14.70 4.77 17.54
N ALA A 299 -15.60 4.46 16.61
CA ALA A 299 -16.25 5.44 15.76
C ALA A 299 -17.08 6.44 16.57
N VAL A 300 -17.78 6.00 17.63
CA VAL A 300 -18.54 6.90 18.52
C VAL A 300 -17.60 7.73 19.39
N LEU A 301 -16.67 7.10 20.09
CA LEU A 301 -15.74 7.78 21.01
C LEU A 301 -14.87 8.81 20.29
N SER A 302 -14.41 8.52 19.07
CA SER A 302 -13.57 9.42 18.28
C SER A 302 -14.26 10.73 17.86
N ARG A 303 -15.60 10.83 17.99
CA ARG A 303 -16.35 12.07 17.72
C ARG A 303 -16.27 13.09 18.84
N PHE A 304 -15.96 12.65 20.06
CA PHE A 304 -15.86 13.52 21.22
C PHE A 304 -14.39 13.82 21.53
N LYS A 305 -14.07 15.08 21.89
CA LYS A 305 -12.68 15.48 22.21
C LYS A 305 -12.06 14.59 23.29
N LEU A 306 -12.80 14.31 24.37
CA LEU A 306 -12.35 13.44 25.45
C LEU A 306 -12.19 11.99 24.99
N GLY A 307 -13.18 11.43 24.28
CA GLY A 307 -13.11 10.06 23.77
C GLY A 307 -11.94 9.84 22.81
N LYS A 308 -11.72 10.78 21.87
CA LYS A 308 -10.54 10.78 20.99
C LYS A 308 -9.23 10.85 21.78
N LYS A 309 -9.14 11.72 22.79
CA LYS A 309 -7.95 11.83 23.65
C LYS A 309 -7.66 10.49 24.34
N LEU A 310 -8.68 9.86 24.94
CA LEU A 310 -8.55 8.57 25.63
C LEU A 310 -8.08 7.46 24.69
N LEU A 311 -8.67 7.36 23.50
CA LEU A 311 -8.26 6.38 22.48
C LEU A 311 -6.79 6.56 22.08
N LEU A 312 -6.32 7.79 21.90
CA LEU A 312 -4.93 8.08 21.52
C LEU A 312 -3.93 7.94 22.67
N GLU A 313 -4.37 8.18 23.91
CA GLU A 313 -3.51 8.17 25.09
C GLU A 313 -3.30 6.76 25.63
N TYR A 314 -4.36 5.92 25.58
CA TYR A 314 -4.40 4.57 26.13
C TYR A 314 -4.72 3.48 25.08
N PRO A 315 -3.97 3.38 23.95
CA PRO A 315 -4.22 2.38 22.91
C PRO A 315 -4.22 0.94 23.44
N LYS A 316 -3.34 0.63 24.41
CA LYS A 316 -3.22 -0.71 25.00
C LYS A 316 -4.52 -1.16 25.66
N LEU A 317 -5.21 -0.24 26.34
CA LEU A 317 -6.47 -0.52 27.03
C LEU A 317 -7.58 -0.84 26.02
N PHE A 318 -7.76 0.04 25.03
CA PHE A 318 -8.86 -0.08 24.07
C PHE A 318 -8.67 -1.21 23.05
N THR A 319 -7.43 -1.63 22.80
CA THR A 319 -7.11 -2.68 21.83
C THR A 319 -6.72 -4.00 22.47
N PHE A 320 -6.86 -4.12 23.80
CA PHE A 320 -6.43 -5.28 24.57
C PHE A 320 -4.98 -5.70 24.26
N GLY A 321 -4.11 -4.72 24.05
CA GLY A 321 -2.69 -4.93 23.76
C GLY A 321 -2.30 -5.04 22.29
N LEU A 322 -3.24 -5.08 21.34
CA LEU A 322 -2.93 -5.14 19.90
C LEU A 322 -2.17 -3.90 19.38
N SER A 323 -2.33 -2.75 20.03
CA SER A 323 -1.56 -1.53 19.78
C SER A 323 -1.05 -0.91 21.07
N SER A 324 0.14 -0.29 21.01
CA SER A 324 0.69 0.44 22.15
C SER A 324 1.63 1.57 21.69
N LYS A 325 1.99 2.46 22.62
CA LYS A 325 3.05 3.47 22.41
C LYS A 325 4.46 2.86 22.40
N LYS A 326 4.62 1.61 22.87
CA LYS A 326 5.87 0.87 22.76
C LYS A 326 6.00 0.32 21.34
N THR A 327 7.24 0.26 20.87
CA THR A 327 7.58 -0.39 19.61
C THR A 327 7.19 -1.88 19.66
N PRO A 328 6.59 -2.43 18.59
CA PRO A 328 6.36 -3.87 18.49
C PRO A 328 7.63 -4.69 18.70
N LEU A 329 7.53 -5.80 19.44
CA LEU A 329 8.61 -6.77 19.60
C LEU A 329 8.80 -7.54 18.29
N THR A 330 10.01 -7.54 17.74
CA THR A 330 10.32 -8.09 16.41
C THR A 330 9.97 -9.58 16.27
N GLY A 331 10.20 -10.39 17.32
CA GLY A 331 10.00 -11.85 17.26
C GLY A 331 8.54 -12.32 17.18
N ASP A 332 7.56 -11.50 17.60
CA ASP A 332 6.14 -11.88 17.50
C ASP A 332 5.58 -11.69 16.09
N ILE A 333 6.11 -10.72 15.34
CA ILE A 333 5.66 -10.36 13.98
C ILE A 333 6.31 -11.25 12.92
N GLU A 334 7.52 -11.74 13.18
CA GLU A 334 8.23 -12.71 12.32
C GLU A 334 7.44 -14.02 12.14
N ASN A 335 6.55 -14.35 13.09
CA ASN A 335 5.72 -15.56 13.09
C ASN A 335 4.30 -15.35 12.54
N CYS A 336 4.00 -14.18 11.96
CA CYS A 336 2.74 -13.91 11.29
C CYS A 336 2.82 -14.28 9.81
N ARG A 337 1.74 -14.85 9.28
CA ARG A 337 1.54 -15.10 7.85
C ARG A 337 0.51 -14.12 7.31
N LEU A 338 0.81 -13.60 6.14
CA LEU A 338 -0.15 -12.94 5.28
C LEU A 338 -0.75 -14.01 4.37
N ILE A 339 -2.06 -14.16 4.38
CA ILE A 339 -2.76 -14.99 3.40
C ILE A 339 -3.96 -14.18 2.90
N LEU A 340 -4.00 -13.90 1.59
CA LEU A 340 -5.14 -13.28 0.93
C LEU A 340 -5.69 -14.24 -0.10
N HIS A 341 -6.92 -14.70 0.11
CA HIS A 341 -7.65 -15.45 -0.90
C HIS A 341 -8.39 -14.48 -1.82
N PHE A 342 -8.31 -14.74 -3.12
CA PHE A 342 -9.03 -14.03 -4.15
C PHE A 342 -10.05 -15.00 -4.74
N TYR A 343 -11.32 -14.61 -4.74
CA TYR A 343 -12.38 -15.33 -5.42
C TYR A 343 -12.90 -14.46 -6.57
N GLY A 344 -12.40 -14.74 -7.76
CA GLY A 344 -12.77 -14.06 -9.00
C GLY A 344 -13.95 -14.76 -9.67
N LEU A 345 -14.94 -13.98 -10.10
CA LEU A 345 -16.05 -14.42 -10.92
C LEU A 345 -16.00 -13.69 -12.26
N GLY A 346 -16.33 -14.39 -13.33
CA GLY A 346 -16.36 -13.83 -14.68
C GLY A 346 -16.94 -14.79 -15.70
N TRP A 347 -16.59 -14.55 -16.95
CA TRP A 347 -17.06 -15.31 -18.11
C TRP A 347 -15.89 -15.94 -18.85
N LYS A 348 -16.07 -17.15 -19.39
CA LYS A 348 -15.11 -17.75 -20.34
C LYS A 348 -14.97 -16.91 -21.60
N GLU A 349 -16.05 -16.22 -21.96
CA GLU A 349 -16.14 -15.33 -23.09
C GLU A 349 -15.22 -14.10 -22.92
N LYS A 350 -14.50 -13.76 -23.98
CA LYS A 350 -13.75 -12.52 -24.08
C LYS A 350 -14.65 -11.46 -24.71
N ILE A 351 -14.67 -10.27 -24.11
CA ILE A 351 -15.28 -9.09 -24.71
C ILE A 351 -14.37 -8.53 -25.81
N ALA A 352 -14.98 -8.01 -26.88
CA ALA A 352 -14.24 -7.29 -27.93
C ALA A 352 -13.99 -5.84 -27.52
N ASN A 353 -14.89 -5.26 -26.71
CA ASN A 353 -14.83 -3.89 -26.23
C ASN A 353 -14.96 -3.85 -24.70
N LYS A 354 -14.17 -3.00 -24.02
CA LYS A 354 -14.24 -2.80 -22.56
C LYS A 354 -15.64 -2.43 -22.04
N ASP A 355 -16.45 -1.79 -22.87
CA ASP A 355 -17.80 -1.31 -22.55
C ASP A 355 -18.90 -2.35 -22.83
N GLU A 356 -18.55 -3.49 -23.41
CA GLU A 356 -19.50 -4.52 -23.83
C GLU A 356 -20.18 -5.17 -22.62
N GLN A 357 -21.51 -5.20 -22.58
CA GLN A 357 -22.24 -5.86 -21.51
C GLN A 357 -22.50 -7.34 -21.83
N ILE A 358 -22.08 -8.23 -20.94
CA ILE A 358 -22.46 -9.65 -20.98
C ILE A 358 -23.76 -9.82 -20.17
N ASN A 359 -24.86 -10.12 -20.85
CA ASN A 359 -26.20 -10.26 -20.25
C ASN A 359 -26.49 -11.68 -19.74
N LYS A 360 -25.49 -12.33 -19.15
CA LYS A 360 -25.59 -13.67 -18.56
C LYS A 360 -24.92 -13.69 -17.18
N PRO A 361 -25.35 -14.56 -16.26
CA PRO A 361 -24.60 -14.76 -15.01
C PRO A 361 -23.15 -15.17 -15.31
N PRO A 362 -22.18 -14.80 -14.45
CA PRO A 362 -20.81 -15.33 -14.52
C PRO A 362 -20.81 -16.87 -14.57
N ASN A 363 -20.09 -17.46 -15.52
CA ASN A 363 -20.00 -18.90 -15.76
C ASN A 363 -18.62 -19.50 -15.44
N LYS A 364 -17.71 -18.68 -14.89
CA LYS A 364 -16.35 -19.09 -14.50
C LYS A 364 -15.97 -18.47 -13.16
N ALA A 365 -15.40 -19.28 -12.29
CA ALA A 365 -14.75 -18.85 -11.06
C ALA A 365 -13.25 -19.18 -11.12
N VAL A 366 -12.42 -18.28 -10.61
CA VAL A 366 -10.98 -18.51 -10.44
C VAL A 366 -10.60 -18.13 -9.02
N THR A 367 -9.96 -19.05 -8.33
CA THR A 367 -9.38 -18.81 -7.02
C THR A 367 -7.89 -18.51 -7.18
N ALA A 368 -7.45 -17.40 -6.58
CA ALA A 368 -6.03 -17.08 -6.47
C ALA A 368 -5.65 -16.82 -5.01
N LEU A 369 -4.35 -16.83 -4.75
CA LEU A 369 -3.81 -16.64 -3.42
C LEU A 369 -2.59 -15.73 -3.46
N VAL A 370 -2.53 -14.82 -2.49
CA VAL A 370 -1.32 -14.07 -2.17
C VAL A 370 -0.85 -14.49 -0.78
N LYS A 371 0.34 -15.07 -0.70
CA LYS A 371 0.96 -15.48 0.58
C LYS A 371 2.23 -14.69 0.82
N GLY A 372 2.50 -14.36 2.07
CA GLY A 372 3.77 -13.78 2.50
C GLY A 372 4.05 -14.09 3.97
N SER A 373 5.32 -14.06 4.35
CA SER A 373 5.73 -14.10 5.76
C SER A 373 5.95 -12.68 6.29
N ASN A 374 5.81 -12.51 7.60
CA ASN A 374 6.09 -11.24 8.28
C ASN A 374 5.33 -10.04 7.66
N PRO A 375 3.98 -10.07 7.61
CA PRO A 375 3.16 -9.04 6.96
C PRO A 375 3.48 -7.62 7.44
N GLY A 376 3.55 -7.46 8.77
CA GLY A 376 3.56 -6.15 9.40
C GLY A 376 4.79 -5.30 9.09
N TYR A 377 5.95 -5.92 8.88
CA TYR A 377 7.17 -5.18 8.57
C TYR A 377 8.02 -5.83 7.48
N GLY A 378 8.22 -7.15 7.50
CA GLY A 378 9.04 -7.81 6.48
C GLY A 378 8.48 -7.65 5.07
N ALA A 379 7.26 -8.14 4.83
CA ALA A 379 6.57 -7.98 3.55
C ALA A 379 6.37 -6.51 3.19
N THR A 380 5.99 -5.67 4.15
CA THR A 380 5.84 -4.21 3.93
C THR A 380 7.13 -3.55 3.43
N CYS A 381 8.27 -3.86 4.04
CA CYS A 381 9.56 -3.33 3.62
C CYS A 381 9.97 -3.86 2.25
N LEU A 382 9.70 -5.14 1.98
CA LEU A 382 9.94 -5.74 0.68
C LEU A 382 9.09 -5.08 -0.41
N PHE A 383 7.81 -4.83 -0.17
CA PHE A 383 6.94 -4.10 -1.10
C PHE A 383 7.49 -2.71 -1.42
N LEU A 384 7.88 -1.94 -0.40
CA LEU A 384 8.45 -0.59 -0.60
C LEU A 384 9.76 -0.62 -1.40
N VAL A 385 10.68 -1.52 -1.05
CA VAL A 385 11.98 -1.57 -1.70
C VAL A 385 11.85 -2.08 -3.14
N LEU A 386 11.07 -3.12 -3.39
CA LEU A 386 10.88 -3.64 -4.75
C LEU A 386 10.05 -2.72 -5.64
N THR A 387 9.07 -1.98 -5.11
CA THR A 387 8.37 -0.92 -5.87
C THR A 387 9.33 0.21 -6.25
N ALA A 388 10.19 0.66 -5.33
CA ALA A 388 11.22 1.67 -5.62
C ALA A 388 12.19 1.20 -6.71
N ILE A 389 12.73 -0.01 -6.57
CA ILE A 389 13.67 -0.58 -7.54
C ILE A 389 12.99 -0.74 -8.89
N THR A 390 11.79 -1.31 -8.94
CA THR A 390 11.06 -1.51 -10.20
C THR A 390 10.79 -0.19 -10.91
N LEU A 391 10.39 0.85 -10.18
CA LEU A 391 10.19 2.17 -10.76
C LEU A 391 11.47 2.74 -11.39
N LEU A 392 12.63 2.54 -10.74
CA LEU A 392 13.92 3.01 -11.23
C LEU A 392 14.51 2.16 -12.37
N THR A 393 14.18 0.87 -12.44
CA THR A 393 14.77 -0.07 -13.42
C THR A 393 13.86 -0.40 -14.60
N GLU A 394 12.56 -0.13 -14.49
CA GLU A 394 11.55 -0.47 -15.51
C GLU A 394 10.66 0.74 -15.85
N THR A 395 11.23 1.95 -15.87
CA THR A 395 10.48 3.20 -16.14
C THR A 395 9.73 3.18 -17.48
N ASP A 396 10.23 2.44 -18.47
CA ASP A 396 9.62 2.20 -19.79
C ASP A 396 8.33 1.37 -19.72
N LYS A 397 8.19 0.51 -18.70
CA LYS A 397 7.02 -0.34 -18.46
C LYS A 397 6.01 0.28 -17.51
N MET A 398 6.36 1.41 -16.87
CA MET A 398 5.44 2.12 -15.99
C MET A 398 4.26 2.70 -16.78
N ALA A 399 3.12 2.80 -16.10
CA ALA A 399 1.92 3.47 -16.59
C ALA A 399 2.21 4.88 -17.15
N ASN A 400 1.32 5.40 -18.01
CA ASN A 400 1.51 6.66 -18.74
C ASN A 400 2.73 6.67 -19.69
N LYS A 401 3.27 5.50 -20.06
CA LYS A 401 4.40 5.37 -21.00
C LYS A 401 5.61 6.21 -20.59
N GLY A 402 5.98 6.16 -19.31
CA GLY A 402 7.13 6.93 -18.80
C GLY A 402 6.84 8.37 -18.40
N LYS A 403 5.62 8.89 -18.61
CA LYS A 403 5.30 10.32 -18.39
C LYS A 403 4.96 10.68 -16.93
N GLY A 404 5.11 9.80 -15.95
CA GLY A 404 4.81 10.14 -14.55
C GLY A 404 3.32 10.30 -14.24
N GLY A 405 3.00 11.05 -13.19
CA GLY A 405 1.65 11.25 -12.63
C GLY A 405 1.53 10.72 -11.20
N VAL A 406 0.36 10.93 -10.59
CA VAL A 406 0.02 10.36 -9.28
C VAL A 406 -0.88 9.15 -9.49
N LEU A 407 -0.40 7.96 -9.15
CA LEU A 407 -1.02 6.69 -9.52
C LEU A 407 -1.11 5.71 -8.33
N PRO A 408 -2.17 4.89 -8.25
CA PRO A 408 -2.19 3.73 -7.37
C PRO A 408 -1.23 2.63 -7.88
N PRO A 409 -0.71 1.75 -6.99
CA PRO A 409 0.31 0.78 -7.36
C PRO A 409 -0.12 -0.19 -8.48
N GLY A 410 -1.35 -0.69 -8.45
CA GLY A 410 -1.89 -1.63 -9.43
C GLY A 410 -1.89 -1.05 -10.83
N ALA A 411 -2.30 0.21 -10.99
CA ALA A 411 -2.15 0.93 -12.25
C ALA A 411 -0.69 1.13 -12.63
N ALA A 412 0.12 1.64 -11.70
CA ALA A 412 1.49 2.06 -11.98
C ALA A 412 2.38 0.90 -12.47
N PHE A 413 2.23 -0.27 -11.84
CA PHE A 413 3.11 -1.42 -12.02
C PHE A 413 2.49 -2.57 -12.83
N ALA A 414 1.29 -2.39 -13.41
CA ALA A 414 0.54 -3.45 -14.11
C ALA A 414 1.35 -4.21 -15.17
N LYS A 415 2.28 -3.53 -15.85
CA LYS A 415 3.07 -4.09 -16.96
C LYS A 415 4.52 -4.40 -16.58
N THR A 416 4.86 -4.27 -15.30
CA THR A 416 6.23 -4.44 -14.79
C THR A 416 6.45 -5.84 -14.25
N THR A 417 7.71 -6.18 -13.95
CA THR A 417 8.06 -7.46 -13.32
C THR A 417 7.89 -7.46 -11.80
N LEU A 418 7.22 -6.46 -11.20
CA LEU A 418 7.10 -6.34 -9.74
C LEU A 418 6.50 -7.60 -9.09
N VAL A 419 5.46 -8.20 -9.69
CA VAL A 419 4.85 -9.44 -9.18
C VAL A 419 5.86 -10.59 -9.23
N ASP A 420 6.64 -10.72 -10.31
CA ASP A 420 7.68 -11.75 -10.43
C ASP A 420 8.81 -11.55 -9.42
N GLN A 421 9.20 -10.29 -9.17
CA GLN A 421 10.20 -9.94 -8.17
C GLN A 421 9.70 -10.28 -6.75
N LEU A 422 8.42 -10.04 -6.46
CA LEU A 422 7.80 -10.42 -5.20
C LEU A 422 7.75 -11.94 -5.01
N ASN A 423 7.35 -12.68 -6.06
CA ASN A 423 7.33 -14.15 -6.07
C ASN A 423 8.70 -14.73 -5.72
N ARG A 424 9.78 -14.21 -6.34
CA ARG A 424 11.17 -14.65 -6.06
C ARG A 424 11.65 -14.30 -4.65
N ASN A 425 10.99 -13.37 -3.97
CA ASN A 425 11.36 -12.89 -2.64
C ASN A 425 10.36 -13.30 -1.54
N GLY A 426 9.60 -14.36 -1.77
CA GLY A 426 8.78 -15.00 -0.72
C GLY A 426 7.41 -14.37 -0.50
N VAL A 427 6.97 -13.46 -1.38
CA VAL A 427 5.56 -13.05 -1.47
C VAL A 427 4.98 -13.62 -2.75
N THR A 428 4.26 -14.73 -2.64
CA THR A 428 3.78 -15.49 -3.81
C THR A 428 2.39 -15.06 -4.24
N PHE A 429 2.20 -14.90 -5.55
CA PHE A 429 0.94 -14.69 -6.25
C PHE A 429 0.69 -15.94 -7.11
N GLU A 430 -0.34 -16.71 -6.77
CA GLU A 430 -0.62 -18.01 -7.39
C GLU A 430 -2.09 -18.19 -7.75
N ILE A 431 -2.38 -18.86 -8.86
CA ILE A 431 -3.73 -19.37 -9.17
C ILE A 431 -3.85 -20.74 -8.51
N LEU A 432 -4.91 -20.96 -7.73
CA LEU A 432 -5.14 -22.23 -7.02
C LEU A 432 -6.09 -23.15 -7.78
N SER A 433 -7.18 -22.62 -8.32
CA SER A 433 -8.19 -23.40 -9.02
C SER A 433 -8.96 -22.55 -10.02
N GLU A 434 -9.49 -23.23 -11.03
CA GLU A 434 -10.48 -22.69 -11.96
C GLU A 434 -11.69 -23.64 -11.97
N GLU A 435 -12.88 -23.07 -11.93
CA GLU A 435 -14.14 -23.81 -11.85
C GLU A 435 -15.12 -23.25 -12.88
N GLU A 436 -15.75 -24.13 -13.65
CA GLU A 436 -16.90 -23.76 -14.46
C GLU A 436 -18.16 -23.74 -13.59
N LEU A 437 -18.88 -22.63 -13.64
CA LEU A 437 -20.15 -22.47 -12.94
C LEU A 437 -21.28 -22.87 -13.87
N LYS A 438 -22.27 -23.58 -13.30
CA LYS A 438 -23.45 -24.05 -14.03
C LYS A 438 -24.49 -22.96 -14.23
#